data_AF-A0A2D6FNJ1-F1
#
_entry.id   AF-A0A2D6FNJ1-F1
#
_cell.length_a   1.000
_cell.length_b   1.000
_cell.length_c   1.000
_cell.angle_alpha   90.00
_cell.angle_beta   90.00
_cell.angle_gamma   90.00
#
_symmetry.space_group_name_H-M   'P 1'
#
loop_
_entity.id
_entity.type
_entity.pdbx_description
1 polymer ?
#
loop_
_entity_poly.entity_id
_entity_poly.type
_entity_poly.pdbx_seq_one_letter_code
_entity_poly.pdbx_strand_id
1 'polypeptide(L)'
;MANQDIKNIRFYCDYVSYLLSRGVAQNTNFDVTATGGSGATATRGLQNGTEAELFDMRPLNLCDFDTSGDTDSKVLITLNLQSGSPKQTFIAILNHNSALSGMKFRVFAGDASSDVATVNGGAADTADVNWGNETITEIVNGDAIDTASDNKSFVVQPATDGSTIITFTEQSLQYWGIQFEGNSGGSILDVDETWSGSVDFAVANILIGEHYSMPVSPDLQLSRTIAFDKVNIQESLGGQRYSNTTSFGRQSSTTTRSPFTTNDDNYKNYGGRQIFDFAFSYLNSTDLMPDEYSRTDLDDDAVVEDVWNRVNGGALPMIMSVDDSSVGAGSESEHIFGRFNMPNGLVMNQVMNKIWSIKMKVEEEF
;
A
#
# COMPACT_ATOMS: atom_id res chain seq x y z
N MET A 1 -18.04 7.14 4.31
CA MET A 1 -19.17 7.53 3.42
C MET A 1 -19.90 6.25 2.98
N ALA A 2 -21.16 6.30 2.56
CA ALA A 2 -22.03 5.09 2.47
C ALA A 2 -22.41 4.62 1.05
N ASN A 3 -21.95 5.29 -0.01
CA ASN A 3 -22.09 4.81 -1.39
C ASN A 3 -20.74 4.98 -2.08
N GLN A 4 -20.14 3.88 -2.56
CA GLN A 4 -18.92 3.90 -3.38
C GLN A 4 -19.25 4.39 -4.79
N ASP A 5 -19.56 5.69 -4.91
CA ASP A 5 -19.82 6.33 -6.18
C ASP A 5 -18.49 6.45 -6.93
N ILE A 6 -18.43 5.85 -8.12
CA ILE A 6 -17.19 5.81 -8.90
C ILE A 6 -17.03 7.13 -9.66
N LYS A 7 -15.90 7.80 -9.43
CA LYS A 7 -15.57 9.08 -10.05
C LYS A 7 -14.20 8.98 -10.72
N ASN A 8 -13.18 9.66 -10.20
CA ASN A 8 -11.83 9.59 -10.72
C ASN A 8 -11.11 8.43 -10.05
N ILE A 9 -10.90 7.34 -10.78
CA ILE A 9 -10.22 6.17 -10.24
C ILE A 9 -8.74 6.51 -10.03
N ARG A 10 -8.20 6.08 -8.89
CA ARG A 10 -6.77 6.14 -8.57
C ARG A 10 -6.23 4.75 -8.30
N PHE A 11 -5.05 4.45 -8.84
CA PHE A 11 -4.30 3.22 -8.59
C PHE A 11 -3.10 3.52 -7.71
N TYR A 12 -2.74 2.62 -6.81
CA TYR A 12 -1.51 2.65 -6.03
C TYR A 12 -0.74 1.36 -6.34
N CYS A 13 0.34 1.50 -7.10
CA CYS A 13 1.10 0.37 -7.62
C CYS A 13 2.43 0.26 -6.89
N ASP A 14 2.65 -0.87 -6.21
CA ASP A 14 3.85 -1.11 -5.42
C ASP A 14 5.09 -1.36 -6.30
N TYR A 15 6.17 -0.62 -6.04
CA TYR A 15 7.40 -0.73 -6.80
C TYR A 15 8.31 -1.85 -6.30
N VAL A 16 8.29 -2.16 -5.00
CA VAL A 16 9.10 -3.24 -4.43
C VAL A 16 8.70 -4.60 -5.03
N SER A 17 7.41 -4.90 -5.07
CA SER A 17 6.87 -6.12 -5.69
C SER A 17 7.15 -6.19 -7.18
N TYR A 18 7.12 -5.04 -7.87
CA TYR A 18 7.56 -4.97 -9.26
C TYR A 18 9.03 -5.39 -9.40
N LEU A 19 9.94 -4.85 -8.59
CA LEU A 19 11.36 -5.22 -8.60
C LEU A 19 11.58 -6.70 -8.27
N LEU A 20 10.91 -7.23 -7.23
CA LEU A 20 10.98 -8.64 -6.86
C LEU A 20 10.51 -9.55 -8.00
N SER A 21 9.43 -9.19 -8.70
CA SER A 21 8.93 -9.93 -9.87
C SER A 21 9.90 -9.93 -11.05
N ARG A 22 10.80 -8.93 -11.11
CA ARG A 22 11.85 -8.79 -12.14
C ARG A 22 13.19 -9.41 -11.72
N GLY A 23 13.23 -10.07 -10.57
CA GLY A 23 14.39 -10.82 -10.10
C GLY A 23 15.38 -10.03 -9.26
N VAL A 24 15.00 -8.84 -8.76
CA VAL A 24 15.78 -8.17 -7.71
C VAL A 24 15.70 -9.02 -6.45
N ALA A 25 16.85 -9.33 -5.86
CA ALA A 25 16.90 -10.13 -4.64
C ALA A 25 16.35 -9.32 -3.46
N GLN A 26 15.54 -9.94 -2.60
CA GLN A 26 15.02 -9.29 -1.39
C GLN A 26 16.17 -8.94 -0.43
N ASN A 27 16.93 -9.94 -0.01
CA ASN A 27 18.08 -9.77 0.88
C ASN A 27 19.08 -8.76 0.29
N THR A 28 19.59 -7.84 1.12
CA THR A 28 20.45 -6.68 0.80
C THR A 28 19.76 -5.49 0.16
N ASN A 29 18.52 -5.62 -0.31
CA ASN A 29 17.79 -4.52 -0.94
C ASN A 29 16.55 -4.11 -0.15
N PHE A 30 15.87 -5.04 0.52
CA PHE A 30 14.66 -4.76 1.30
C PHE A 30 14.78 -5.48 2.64
N ASP A 31 15.46 -4.85 3.59
CA ASP A 31 15.95 -5.52 4.80
C ASP A 31 15.28 -4.97 6.07
N VAL A 32 15.08 -5.86 7.04
CA VAL A 32 14.78 -5.50 8.42
C VAL A 32 16.11 -5.38 9.17
N THR A 33 16.52 -4.15 9.47
CA THR A 33 17.79 -3.92 10.18
C THR A 33 17.65 -4.32 11.64
N ALA A 34 18.46 -5.30 12.08
CA ALA A 34 18.51 -5.75 13.48
C ALA A 34 19.91 -5.54 14.07
N THR A 35 20.05 -4.60 15.01
CA THR A 35 21.31 -4.37 15.73
C THR A 35 21.42 -5.22 17.00
N GLY A 36 20.28 -5.69 17.54
CA GLY A 36 20.21 -6.35 18.84
C GLY A 36 20.46 -5.39 20.00
N GLY A 37 20.34 -5.88 21.24
CA GLY A 37 20.50 -5.06 22.45
C GLY A 37 19.18 -4.46 22.95
N SER A 38 19.24 -3.35 23.67
CA SER A 38 18.08 -2.61 24.21
C SER A 38 18.31 -1.10 24.13
N GLY A 39 17.26 -0.29 24.21
CA GLY A 39 17.34 1.17 24.15
C GLY A 39 16.80 1.76 22.86
N ALA A 40 16.57 3.08 22.88
CA ALA A 40 16.03 3.88 21.77
C ALA A 40 16.88 3.92 20.48
N THR A 41 18.07 3.31 20.49
CA THR A 41 18.94 3.17 19.30
C THR A 41 19.06 1.73 18.81
N ALA A 42 18.54 0.77 19.58
CA ALA A 42 18.49 -0.62 19.19
C ALA A 42 17.36 -0.86 18.19
N THR A 43 17.63 -1.70 17.19
CA THR A 43 16.61 -2.12 16.23
C THR A 43 16.32 -3.61 16.37
N ARG A 44 15.04 -3.95 16.27
CA ARG A 44 14.50 -5.30 16.37
C ARG A 44 14.41 -5.95 14.99
N GLY A 45 14.81 -7.21 14.96
CA GLY A 45 14.50 -8.11 13.86
C GLY A 45 13.13 -8.75 14.02
N LEU A 46 12.72 -9.49 12.99
CA LEU A 46 11.49 -10.28 13.01
C LEU A 46 11.52 -11.35 14.10
N GLN A 47 10.42 -11.47 14.84
CA GLN A 47 10.17 -12.56 15.78
C GLN A 47 9.48 -13.72 15.07
N ASN A 48 8.38 -13.45 14.34
CA ASN A 48 7.74 -14.40 13.45
C ASN A 48 7.53 -13.81 12.05
N GLY A 49 7.54 -14.70 11.04
CA GLY A 49 7.52 -14.33 9.63
C GLY A 49 8.92 -14.15 9.05
N THR A 50 8.97 -13.64 7.82
CA THR A 50 10.17 -13.42 7.03
C THR A 50 10.13 -12.05 6.38
N GLU A 51 11.30 -11.49 6.08
CA GLU A 51 11.39 -10.17 5.43
C GLU A 51 10.67 -10.16 4.07
N ALA A 52 10.69 -11.29 3.36
CA ALA A 52 9.98 -11.44 2.10
C ALA A 52 8.45 -11.36 2.25
N GLU A 53 7.89 -11.82 3.38
CA GLU A 53 6.44 -11.74 3.64
C GLU A 53 5.97 -10.29 3.84
N LEU A 54 6.84 -9.38 4.27
CA LEU A 54 6.51 -7.94 4.32
C LEU A 54 6.24 -7.34 2.94
N PHE A 55 6.72 -7.96 1.87
CA PHE A 55 6.64 -7.46 0.48
C PHE A 55 5.98 -8.46 -0.49
N ASP A 56 5.26 -9.46 0.01
CA ASP A 56 4.69 -10.54 -0.80
C ASP A 56 3.30 -10.23 -1.40
N MET A 57 2.75 -9.05 -1.09
CA MET A 57 1.42 -8.59 -1.49
C MET A 57 0.26 -9.48 -1.00
N ARG A 58 0.44 -10.12 0.16
CA ARG A 58 -0.59 -10.90 0.84
C ARG A 58 -0.94 -10.25 2.18
N PRO A 59 -1.87 -9.29 2.22
CA PRO A 59 -2.15 -8.48 3.42
C PRO A 59 -2.75 -9.27 4.60
N LEU A 60 -2.85 -10.59 4.51
CA LEU A 60 -3.26 -11.51 5.57
C LEU A 60 -2.08 -12.29 6.18
N ASN A 61 -0.89 -12.23 5.58
CA ASN A 61 0.33 -12.85 6.08
C ASN A 61 1.01 -11.89 7.07
N LEU A 62 0.83 -12.12 8.36
CA LEU A 62 1.35 -11.23 9.40
C LEU A 62 2.77 -11.61 9.83
N CYS A 63 3.59 -10.59 9.94
CA CYS A 63 4.89 -10.63 10.61
C CYS A 63 4.78 -9.91 11.95
N ASP A 64 5.56 -10.33 12.95
CA ASP A 64 5.62 -9.66 14.25
C ASP A 64 7.05 -9.47 14.77
N PHE A 65 7.18 -8.52 15.69
CA PHE A 65 8.43 -8.07 16.29
C PHE A 65 8.29 -8.08 17.82
N ASP A 66 9.31 -8.56 18.54
CA ASP A 66 9.35 -8.58 20.02
C ASP A 66 9.52 -7.15 20.60
N THR A 67 8.48 -6.34 20.46
CA THR A 67 8.44 -4.95 20.94
C THR A 67 7.91 -4.85 22.36
N SER A 68 7.11 -5.81 22.82
CA SER A 68 6.63 -5.85 24.20
C SER A 68 7.71 -6.34 25.17
N GLY A 69 8.64 -7.18 24.71
CA GLY A 69 9.82 -7.59 25.47
C GLY A 69 10.90 -6.52 25.59
N ASP A 70 10.86 -5.47 24.77
CA ASP A 70 11.79 -4.34 24.80
C ASP A 70 11.17 -3.06 24.25
N THR A 71 10.47 -2.40 25.16
CA THR A 71 9.53 -1.35 24.83
C THR A 71 10.19 -0.08 24.32
N ASP A 72 11.50 0.11 24.44
CA ASP A 72 12.18 1.33 23.97
C ASP A 72 12.85 1.16 22.59
N SER A 73 12.93 -0.07 22.07
CA SER A 73 13.55 -0.40 20.80
C SER A 73 12.78 0.14 19.58
N LYS A 74 13.35 0.01 18.37
CA LYS A 74 12.76 0.44 17.10
C LYS A 74 12.70 -0.73 16.11
N VAL A 75 11.88 -0.64 15.07
CA VAL A 75 11.94 -1.55 13.91
C VAL A 75 12.30 -0.72 12.71
N LEU A 76 13.43 -1.01 12.04
CA LEU A 76 13.89 -0.24 10.89
C LEU A 76 13.87 -1.09 9.63
N ILE A 77 13.08 -0.67 8.66
CA ILE A 77 13.03 -1.23 7.31
C ILE A 77 13.83 -0.32 6.39
N THR A 78 14.82 -0.88 5.69
CA THR A 78 15.63 -0.15 4.71
C THR A 78 15.40 -0.72 3.32
N LEU A 79 15.09 0.15 2.37
CA LEU A 79 14.76 -0.19 0.99
C LEU A 79 15.77 0.44 0.02
N ASN A 80 16.19 -0.32 -0.98
CA ASN A 80 16.98 0.09 -2.12
C ASN A 80 16.18 -0.17 -3.40
N LEU A 81 15.60 0.88 -3.95
CA LEU A 81 14.75 0.83 -5.14
C LEU A 81 15.55 0.70 -6.45
N GLN A 82 16.85 0.37 -6.37
CA GLN A 82 17.81 0.18 -7.46
C GLN A 82 18.19 1.44 -8.26
N SER A 83 17.37 2.48 -8.26
CA SER A 83 17.64 3.77 -8.93
C SER A 83 16.88 4.91 -8.27
N GLY A 84 17.44 6.12 -8.29
CA GLY A 84 16.77 7.38 -7.93
C GLY A 84 16.05 8.01 -9.13
N SER A 85 15.24 7.21 -9.83
CA SER A 85 14.49 7.64 -11.03
C SER A 85 13.01 7.28 -10.95
N PRO A 86 12.62 6.09 -10.46
CA PRO A 86 11.21 5.80 -10.23
C PRO A 86 10.63 6.76 -9.19
N LYS A 87 9.51 7.36 -9.53
CA LYS A 87 8.75 8.27 -8.68
C LYS A 87 8.08 7.52 -7.55
N GLN A 88 8.23 8.03 -6.33
CA GLN A 88 7.49 7.55 -5.16
C GLN A 88 6.56 8.64 -4.69
N THR A 89 5.30 8.28 -4.49
CA THR A 89 4.25 9.22 -4.11
C THR A 89 3.33 8.68 -3.04
N PHE A 90 3.46 7.41 -2.66
CA PHE A 90 2.69 6.82 -1.56
C PHE A 90 3.48 5.78 -0.77
N ILE A 91 3.06 5.60 0.49
CA ILE A 91 3.41 4.45 1.33
C ILE A 91 2.10 3.89 1.89
N ALA A 92 1.96 2.56 1.87
CA ALA A 92 0.87 1.87 2.54
C ALA A 92 1.40 0.80 3.50
N ILE A 93 0.91 0.84 4.74
CA ILE A 93 1.18 -0.15 5.77
C ILE A 93 -0.11 -0.94 5.95
N LEU A 94 -0.13 -2.21 5.54
CA LEU A 94 -1.34 -3.02 5.51
C LEU A 94 -1.44 -3.93 6.73
N ASN A 95 -2.65 -4.00 7.28
CA ASN A 95 -3.04 -4.91 8.35
C ASN A 95 -2.10 -4.91 9.57
N HIS A 96 -1.91 -3.74 10.16
CA HIS A 96 -1.15 -3.51 11.38
C HIS A 96 -2.04 -3.42 12.62
N ASN A 97 -1.47 -3.70 13.79
CA ASN A 97 -2.11 -3.58 15.11
C ASN A 97 -1.65 -2.33 15.88
N SER A 98 -1.58 -1.18 15.21
CA SER A 98 -0.96 0.05 15.75
C SER A 98 -1.60 0.58 17.03
N ALA A 99 -2.92 0.46 17.18
CA ALA A 99 -3.60 0.98 18.36
C ALA A 99 -3.36 0.07 19.58
N LEU A 100 -3.24 -1.25 19.36
CA LEU A 100 -2.94 -2.22 20.41
C LEU A 100 -1.46 -2.22 20.82
N SER A 101 -0.54 -2.14 19.86
CA SER A 101 0.89 -2.16 20.11
C SER A 101 1.44 -0.78 20.51
N GLY A 102 0.69 0.29 20.28
CA GLY A 102 1.15 1.66 20.47
C GLY A 102 2.19 2.06 19.43
N MET A 103 1.91 1.83 18.15
CA MET A 103 2.81 2.14 17.04
C MET A 103 2.57 3.54 16.47
N LYS A 104 3.66 4.20 16.11
CA LYS A 104 3.73 5.21 15.05
C LYS A 104 4.86 4.82 14.10
N PHE A 105 4.89 5.40 12.89
CA PHE A 105 5.99 5.16 11.96
C PHE A 105 6.56 6.46 11.41
N ARG A 106 7.85 6.42 11.15
CA ARG A 106 8.66 7.52 10.65
C ARG A 106 9.26 7.15 9.32
N VAL A 107 9.26 8.10 8.40
CA VAL A 107 9.79 7.92 7.05
C VAL A 107 10.88 8.94 6.79
N PHE A 108 11.96 8.47 6.17
CA PHE A 108 13.09 9.26 5.69
C PHE A 108 13.65 8.59 4.43
N ALA A 109 14.33 9.37 3.59
CA ALA A 109 14.85 8.89 2.30
C ALA A 109 16.11 9.66 1.93
N GLY A 110 16.84 9.15 0.94
CA GLY A 110 18.04 9.80 0.39
C GLY A 110 18.59 9.09 -0.84
N ASP A 111 19.66 9.67 -1.41
CA ASP A 111 20.34 9.15 -2.60
C ASP A 111 21.55 8.28 -2.27
N ALA A 112 21.98 8.22 -1.01
CA ALA A 112 22.99 7.30 -0.55
C ALA A 112 22.42 6.28 0.46
N SER A 113 22.92 5.04 0.37
CA SER A 113 22.57 3.97 1.34
C SER A 113 22.84 4.35 2.81
N SER A 114 23.77 5.29 3.07
CA SER A 114 24.06 5.80 4.40
C SER A 114 22.92 6.61 5.01
N ASP A 115 22.08 7.23 4.18
CA ASP A 115 21.10 8.23 4.60
C ASP A 115 19.93 7.55 5.33
N VAL A 116 19.72 6.27 5.04
CA VAL A 116 18.69 5.43 5.66
C VAL A 116 19.24 4.42 6.67
N ALA A 117 20.56 4.42 6.92
CA ALA A 117 21.23 3.41 7.74
C ALA A 117 21.13 3.64 9.25
N THR A 118 20.56 4.76 9.69
CA THR A 118 20.47 5.14 11.11
C THR A 118 19.02 5.38 11.52
N VAL A 119 18.69 5.00 12.76
CA VAL A 119 17.39 5.32 13.36
C VAL A 119 17.11 6.83 13.36
N ASN A 120 15.83 7.19 13.40
CA ASN A 120 15.31 8.55 13.47
C ASN A 120 15.67 9.44 12.26
N GLY A 121 16.16 8.86 11.16
CA GLY A 121 16.65 9.62 10.01
C GLY A 121 17.89 10.46 10.32
N GLY A 122 18.66 10.13 11.36
CA GLY A 122 19.79 10.96 11.81
C GLY A 122 20.84 11.24 10.73
N ALA A 123 21.07 10.27 9.85
CA ALA A 123 21.98 10.35 8.71
C ALA A 123 21.36 10.95 7.44
N ALA A 124 20.04 11.12 7.36
CA ALA A 124 19.39 11.65 6.16
C ALA A 124 19.86 13.07 5.84
N ASP A 125 20.01 13.38 4.55
CA ASP A 125 20.41 14.70 4.09
C ASP A 125 19.18 15.51 3.62
N THR A 126 19.02 16.70 4.17
CA THR A 126 17.97 17.64 3.76
C THR A 126 18.20 18.21 2.35
N ALA A 127 19.38 18.00 1.76
CA ALA A 127 19.65 18.31 0.36
C ALA A 127 18.94 17.35 -0.60
N ASP A 128 18.68 16.11 -0.17
CA ASP A 128 17.99 15.09 -0.95
C ASP A 128 16.48 15.31 -0.87
N VAL A 129 15.94 15.38 0.36
CA VAL A 129 14.54 15.73 0.62
C VAL A 129 14.42 16.56 1.89
N ASN A 130 13.64 17.64 1.81
CA ASN A 130 13.29 18.47 2.95
C ASN A 130 11.80 18.32 3.25
N TRP A 131 11.47 17.42 4.17
CA TRP A 131 10.08 17.10 4.51
C TRP A 131 9.28 18.28 5.08
N GLY A 132 9.94 19.37 5.49
CA GLY A 132 9.27 20.61 5.91
C GLY A 132 8.68 21.41 4.74
N ASN A 133 9.09 21.10 3.51
CA ASN A 133 8.54 21.67 2.28
C ASN A 133 7.55 20.72 1.57
N GLU A 134 7.49 19.47 2.01
CA GLU A 134 6.65 18.45 1.38
C GLU A 134 5.24 18.43 1.95
N THR A 135 4.27 18.05 1.11
CA THR A 135 2.87 17.88 1.54
C THR A 135 2.57 16.42 1.74
N ILE A 136 2.48 15.97 3.00
CA ILE A 136 2.04 14.63 3.35
C ILE A 136 0.53 14.67 3.60
N THR A 137 -0.21 13.77 2.95
CA THR A 137 -1.67 13.70 3.03
C THR A 137 -2.09 12.32 3.51
N GLU A 138 -2.98 12.30 4.51
CA GLU A 138 -3.68 11.10 4.91
C GLU A 138 -4.63 10.64 3.79
N ILE A 139 -4.47 9.39 3.34
CA ILE A 139 -5.46 8.73 2.49
C ILE A 139 -6.36 7.83 3.35
N VAL A 140 -5.76 6.95 4.17
CA VAL A 140 -6.47 6.06 5.10
C VAL A 140 -5.71 6.03 6.44
N ASN A 141 -6.42 6.24 7.56
CA ASN A 141 -5.95 5.94 8.93
C ASN A 141 -4.53 6.48 9.25
N GLY A 142 -4.27 7.72 8.85
CA GLY A 142 -3.02 8.45 9.11
C GLY A 142 -3.33 9.71 9.93
N ASP A 143 -4.11 9.56 11.00
CA ASP A 143 -4.85 10.63 11.70
C ASP A 143 -3.97 11.78 12.21
N ALA A 144 -2.77 11.48 12.69
CA ALA A 144 -1.77 12.48 13.05
C ALA A 144 -0.51 12.33 12.19
N ILE A 145 -0.11 13.43 11.56
CA ILE A 145 1.08 13.53 10.72
C ILE A 145 1.84 14.78 11.13
N ASP A 146 3.14 14.66 11.37
CA ASP A 146 3.99 15.81 11.67
C ASP A 146 5.40 15.61 11.13
N THR A 147 6.07 16.71 10.83
CA THR A 147 7.44 16.72 10.29
C THR A 147 8.44 16.97 11.42
N ALA A 148 9.51 16.18 11.45
CA ALA A 148 10.57 16.35 12.43
C ALA A 148 11.19 17.76 12.35
N SER A 149 11.59 18.33 13.48
CA SER A 149 12.10 19.71 13.54
C SER A 149 13.37 19.98 12.73
N ASP A 150 14.12 18.94 12.38
CA ASP A 150 15.28 19.00 11.50
C ASP A 150 14.93 18.82 10.01
N ASN A 151 13.65 18.60 9.70
CA ASN A 151 13.08 18.32 8.39
C ASN A 151 13.62 17.08 7.68
N LYS A 152 14.30 16.17 8.40
CA LYS A 152 14.90 14.95 7.84
C LYS A 152 13.93 13.78 7.72
N SER A 153 12.82 13.85 8.44
CA SER A 153 11.78 12.82 8.44
C SER A 153 10.42 13.42 8.70
N PHE A 154 9.38 12.66 8.37
CA PHE A 154 8.03 12.88 8.91
C PHE A 154 7.56 11.65 9.65
N VAL A 155 6.58 11.82 10.53
CA VAL A 155 6.01 10.79 11.39
C VAL A 155 4.50 10.72 11.18
N VAL A 156 3.98 9.52 11.12
CA VAL A 156 2.55 9.21 11.01
C VAL A 156 2.16 8.34 12.18
N GLN A 157 1.10 8.72 12.88
CA GLN A 157 0.48 7.93 13.94
C GLN A 157 -0.92 7.52 13.50
N PRO A 158 -1.13 6.24 13.16
CA PRO A 158 -2.47 5.73 12.88
C PRO A 158 -3.39 5.79 14.10
N ALA A 159 -4.68 6.04 13.89
CA ALA A 159 -5.67 6.12 14.97
C ALA A 159 -6.19 4.75 15.43
N THR A 160 -6.29 3.80 14.50
CA THR A 160 -6.84 2.46 14.77
C THR A 160 -5.94 1.37 14.21
N ASP A 161 -6.06 0.14 14.74
CA ASP A 161 -5.59 -1.04 14.03
C ASP A 161 -6.27 -1.09 12.65
N GLY A 162 -5.57 -1.55 11.62
CA GLY A 162 -6.07 -1.44 10.26
C GLY A 162 -5.00 -1.44 9.21
N SER A 163 -5.30 -0.74 8.12
CA SER A 163 -4.30 -0.35 7.13
C SER A 163 -4.16 1.17 7.15
N THR A 164 -2.96 1.67 6.92
CA THR A 164 -2.68 3.09 6.76
C THR A 164 -2.15 3.34 5.36
N ILE A 165 -2.69 4.35 4.69
CA ILE A 165 -2.21 4.81 3.38
C ILE A 165 -1.96 6.31 3.49
N ILE A 166 -0.78 6.74 3.06
CA ILE A 166 -0.43 8.15 2.94
C ILE A 166 0.11 8.43 1.55
N THR A 167 -0.08 9.66 1.10
CA THR A 167 0.61 10.19 -0.08
C THR A 167 1.50 11.35 0.31
N PHE A 168 2.51 11.62 -0.49
CA PHE A 168 3.41 12.75 -0.32
C PHE A 168 3.75 13.34 -1.70
N THR A 169 4.32 14.55 -1.72
CA THR A 169 4.88 15.12 -2.95
C THR A 169 5.87 14.12 -3.56
N GLU A 170 5.81 13.95 -4.87
CA GLU A 170 6.69 13.05 -5.62
C GLU A 170 8.17 13.17 -5.24
N GLN A 171 8.78 12.03 -4.95
CA GLN A 171 10.21 11.90 -4.64
C GLN A 171 10.85 10.88 -5.57
N SER A 172 12.00 11.23 -6.15
CA SER A 172 12.79 10.34 -7.02
C SER A 172 14.08 9.90 -6.33
N LEU A 173 13.95 9.31 -5.14
CA LEU A 173 15.08 8.88 -4.30
C LEU A 173 15.26 7.36 -4.33
N GLN A 174 16.52 6.91 -4.31
CA GLN A 174 16.84 5.48 -4.38
C GLN A 174 16.61 4.75 -3.06
N TYR A 175 16.96 5.37 -1.93
CA TYR A 175 16.98 4.72 -0.63
C TYR A 175 15.87 5.24 0.28
N TRP A 176 15.14 4.33 0.92
CA TRP A 176 14.02 4.67 1.81
C TRP A 176 14.15 3.94 3.15
N GLY A 177 13.91 4.67 4.23
CA GLY A 177 13.83 4.17 5.59
C GLY A 177 12.40 4.30 6.11
N ILE A 178 11.82 3.18 6.53
CA ILE A 178 10.53 3.14 7.23
C ILE A 178 10.80 2.57 8.62
N GLN A 179 10.72 3.43 9.63
CA GLN A 179 10.95 3.07 11.02
C GLN A 179 9.62 2.98 11.77
N PHE A 180 9.31 1.83 12.35
CA PHE A 180 8.24 1.74 13.34
C PHE A 180 8.80 1.99 14.75
N GLU A 181 8.06 2.75 15.54
CA GLU A 181 8.44 3.14 16.89
C GLU A 181 7.23 3.25 17.82
N GLY A 182 7.49 3.13 19.13
CA GLY A 182 6.46 3.31 20.15
C GLY A 182 5.86 4.71 20.12
N ASN A 183 4.60 4.85 20.55
CA ASN A 183 3.86 6.10 20.61
C ASN A 183 3.45 6.50 22.04
N SER A 184 3.94 5.79 23.05
CA SER A 184 3.59 6.03 24.45
C SER A 184 4.68 6.85 25.15
N GLY A 185 4.35 8.09 25.52
CA GLY A 185 5.17 8.87 26.45
C GLY A 185 5.27 10.37 26.19
N GLY A 186 4.90 10.86 25.01
CA GLY A 186 5.13 12.25 24.65
C GLY A 186 4.38 12.73 23.39
N SER A 187 5.10 13.51 22.59
CA SER A 187 4.63 14.05 21.31
C SER A 187 4.89 13.08 20.16
N ILE A 188 4.10 13.16 19.08
CA ILE A 188 4.31 12.37 17.87
C ILE A 188 5.74 12.49 17.30
N LEU A 189 6.45 13.59 17.55
CA LEU A 189 7.81 13.80 17.07
C LEU A 189 8.90 13.16 17.95
N ASP A 190 8.59 12.79 19.19
CA ASP A 190 9.57 12.26 20.15
C ASP A 190 10.15 10.92 19.64
N VAL A 191 11.43 10.67 19.89
CA VAL A 191 12.18 9.53 19.30
C VAL A 191 12.48 8.41 20.30
N ASP A 192 12.10 8.62 21.55
CA ASP A 192 12.37 7.74 22.70
C ASP A 192 11.08 7.23 23.36
N GLU A 193 9.95 7.34 22.67
CA GLU A 193 8.68 6.79 23.11
C GLU A 193 8.69 5.26 23.13
N THR A 194 7.79 4.72 23.95
CA THR A 194 7.75 3.30 24.27
C THR A 194 6.57 2.59 23.63
N TRP A 195 6.79 1.32 23.26
CA TRP A 195 5.77 0.39 22.83
C TRP A 195 4.87 -0.06 24.00
N SER A 196 3.73 -0.65 23.68
CA SER A 196 2.95 -1.41 24.63
C SER A 196 3.78 -2.55 25.24
N GLY A 197 3.94 -2.57 26.56
CA GLY A 197 4.57 -3.69 27.29
C GLY A 197 3.69 -4.94 27.37
N SER A 198 2.65 -5.06 26.55
CA SER A 198 1.68 -6.16 26.60
C SER A 198 1.30 -6.74 25.24
N VAL A 199 1.57 -6.02 24.15
CA VAL A 199 1.24 -6.44 22.78
C VAL A 199 2.41 -6.12 21.87
N ASP A 200 2.91 -7.15 21.19
CA ASP A 200 3.92 -7.02 20.15
C ASP A 200 3.35 -6.33 18.91
N PHE A 201 4.18 -5.55 18.23
CA PHE A 201 3.82 -4.96 16.95
C PHE A 201 3.78 -6.04 15.86
N ALA A 202 2.68 -6.05 15.12
CA ALA A 202 2.44 -6.92 13.97
C ALA A 202 1.96 -6.11 12.76
N VAL A 203 2.38 -6.53 11.57
CA VAL A 203 2.06 -5.90 10.28
C VAL A 203 2.11 -6.95 9.18
N ALA A 204 1.29 -6.81 8.13
CA ALA A 204 1.30 -7.76 7.02
C ALA A 204 2.20 -7.31 5.87
N ASN A 205 1.83 -6.23 5.18
CA ASN A 205 2.60 -5.75 4.03
C ASN A 205 2.95 -4.27 4.13
N ILE A 206 4.08 -3.94 3.52
CA ILE A 206 4.57 -2.58 3.35
C ILE A 206 4.68 -2.35 1.85
N LEU A 207 3.95 -1.35 1.34
CA LEU A 207 3.98 -0.97 -0.06
C LEU A 207 4.57 0.44 -0.15
N ILE A 208 5.41 0.63 -1.16
CA ILE A 208 5.92 1.95 -1.56
C ILE A 208 5.96 1.99 -3.08
N GLY A 209 5.47 3.08 -3.64
CA GLY A 209 5.34 3.16 -5.07
C GLY A 209 4.77 4.47 -5.54
N GLU A 210 4.25 4.40 -6.74
CA GLU A 210 3.58 5.49 -7.42
C GLU A 210 2.07 5.29 -7.42
N HIS A 211 1.34 6.36 -7.12
CA HIS A 211 -0.08 6.43 -7.37
C HIS A 211 -0.35 7.15 -8.69
N TYR A 212 -1.29 6.61 -9.47
CA TYR A 212 -1.72 7.18 -10.74
C TYR A 212 -3.21 7.50 -10.68
N SER A 213 -3.58 8.76 -10.89
CA SER A 213 -4.97 9.20 -10.97
C SER A 213 -5.39 9.29 -12.44
N MET A 214 -6.47 8.63 -12.82
CA MET A 214 -6.96 8.71 -14.20
C MET A 214 -7.31 10.16 -14.55
N PRO A 215 -6.89 10.68 -15.72
CA PRO A 215 -7.08 12.09 -16.09
C PRO A 215 -8.56 12.44 -16.37
N VAL A 216 -9.40 11.41 -16.58
CA VAL A 216 -10.84 11.54 -16.79
C VAL A 216 -11.58 10.45 -16.01
N SER A 217 -12.80 10.76 -15.57
CA SER A 217 -13.69 9.76 -14.98
C SER A 217 -14.11 8.69 -16.02
N PRO A 218 -14.51 7.48 -15.59
CA PRO A 218 -15.04 6.45 -16.49
C PRO A 218 -16.26 6.93 -17.28
N ASP A 219 -16.45 6.33 -18.45
CA ASP A 219 -17.60 6.54 -19.31
C ASP A 219 -18.92 6.14 -18.59
N LEU A 220 -20.05 6.68 -19.08
CA LEU A 220 -21.39 6.49 -18.49
C LEU A 220 -21.80 5.03 -18.26
N GLN A 221 -21.25 4.09 -19.04
CA GLN A 221 -21.52 2.66 -18.92
C GLN A 221 -20.44 1.95 -18.12
N LEU A 222 -20.47 2.19 -16.80
CA LEU A 222 -19.70 1.42 -15.83
C LEU A 222 -20.53 0.26 -15.29
N SER A 223 -19.92 -0.92 -15.11
CA SER A 223 -20.54 -2.04 -14.39
C SER A 223 -19.77 -2.41 -13.15
N ARG A 224 -20.52 -2.55 -12.05
CA ARG A 224 -20.05 -3.15 -10.80
C ARG A 224 -20.78 -4.45 -10.57
N THR A 225 -20.05 -5.53 -10.32
CA THR A 225 -20.59 -6.87 -10.07
C THR A 225 -20.18 -7.34 -8.67
N ILE A 226 -21.10 -8.02 -7.98
CA ILE A 226 -20.79 -8.79 -6.76
C ILE A 226 -20.83 -10.27 -7.16
N ALA A 227 -19.67 -10.92 -7.17
CA ALA A 227 -19.52 -12.28 -7.66
C ALA A 227 -19.47 -13.31 -6.51
N PHE A 228 -20.31 -14.34 -6.61
CA PHE A 228 -20.33 -15.55 -5.79
C PHE A 228 -19.81 -16.75 -6.59
N ASP A 229 -18.75 -16.53 -7.35
CA ASP A 229 -18.22 -17.50 -8.31
C ASP A 229 -17.49 -18.69 -7.66
N LYS A 230 -17.18 -18.58 -6.36
CA LYS A 230 -16.64 -19.67 -5.53
C LYS A 230 -17.71 -20.41 -4.71
N VAL A 231 -18.99 -20.24 -5.05
CA VAL A 231 -20.10 -20.98 -4.42
C VAL A 231 -20.39 -22.26 -5.20
N ASN A 232 -20.01 -23.39 -4.60
CA ASN A 232 -20.23 -24.71 -5.19
C ASN A 232 -21.45 -25.39 -4.54
N ILE A 233 -22.57 -25.44 -5.27
CA ILE A 233 -23.78 -26.16 -4.85
C ILE A 233 -23.72 -27.60 -5.37
N GLN A 234 -23.71 -28.56 -4.47
CA GLN A 234 -23.77 -29.98 -4.77
C GLN A 234 -25.12 -30.56 -4.36
N GLU A 235 -25.64 -31.50 -5.15
CA GLU A 235 -26.89 -32.20 -4.87
C GLU A 235 -26.57 -33.65 -4.50
N SER A 236 -27.06 -34.09 -3.35
CA SER A 236 -26.97 -35.48 -2.92
C SER A 236 -27.83 -36.39 -3.80
N LEU A 237 -27.54 -37.69 -3.81
CA LEU A 237 -28.38 -38.70 -4.48
C LEU A 237 -29.84 -38.70 -4.01
N GLY A 238 -30.13 -38.17 -2.81
CA GLY A 238 -31.48 -38.03 -2.26
C GLY A 238 -32.18 -36.71 -2.61
N GLY A 239 -31.58 -35.85 -3.45
CA GLY A 239 -32.15 -34.56 -3.86
C GLY A 239 -31.94 -33.41 -2.87
N GLN A 240 -31.25 -33.64 -1.74
CA GLN A 240 -30.86 -32.56 -0.83
C GLN A 240 -29.65 -31.81 -1.37
N ARG A 241 -29.73 -30.48 -1.41
CA ARG A 241 -28.62 -29.60 -1.81
C ARG A 241 -27.80 -29.16 -0.61
N TYR A 242 -26.49 -29.13 -0.78
CA TYR A 242 -25.54 -28.55 0.16
C TYR A 242 -24.54 -27.68 -0.60
N SER A 243 -24.04 -26.62 0.03
CA SER A 243 -23.17 -25.64 -0.60
C SER A 243 -22.02 -25.29 0.32
N ASN A 244 -20.85 -25.05 -0.26
CA ASN A 244 -19.75 -24.38 0.41
C ASN A 244 -19.49 -23.04 -0.30
N THR A 245 -19.27 -21.98 0.49
CA THR A 245 -18.96 -20.62 0.03
C THR A 245 -17.64 -20.23 0.66
N THR A 246 -16.69 -19.75 -0.14
CA THR A 246 -15.40 -19.26 0.37
C THR A 246 -15.16 -17.77 0.12
N SER A 247 -15.99 -17.12 -0.70
CA SER A 247 -15.95 -15.67 -0.97
C SER A 247 -16.97 -14.94 -0.10
N PHE A 248 -16.64 -14.73 1.18
CA PHE A 248 -17.48 -13.96 2.10
C PHE A 248 -17.28 -12.44 1.99
N GLY A 249 -16.57 -11.99 0.94
CA GLY A 249 -16.20 -10.60 0.75
C GLY A 249 -15.14 -10.17 1.77
N ARG A 250 -15.03 -8.86 1.99
CA ARG A 250 -14.01 -8.24 2.85
C ARG A 250 -14.06 -8.80 4.28
N GLN A 251 -13.04 -9.56 4.67
CA GLN A 251 -12.98 -10.28 5.96
C GLN A 251 -12.35 -9.44 7.06
N SER A 252 -12.94 -9.48 8.26
CA SER A 252 -12.38 -8.87 9.47
C SER A 252 -12.10 -9.92 10.54
N SER A 253 -11.09 -9.65 11.35
CA SER A 253 -10.80 -10.44 12.54
C SER A 253 -10.62 -9.53 13.75
N THR A 254 -10.72 -10.12 14.95
CA THR A 254 -10.56 -9.42 16.23
C THR A 254 -9.12 -9.00 16.52
N THR A 255 -8.14 -9.50 15.77
CA THR A 255 -6.71 -9.27 16.02
C THR A 255 -5.99 -8.57 14.86
N THR A 256 -6.63 -8.48 13.69
CA THR A 256 -5.99 -8.07 12.43
C THR A 256 -7.04 -7.38 11.55
N ARG A 257 -6.83 -6.11 11.22
CA ARG A 257 -7.78 -5.32 10.45
C ARG A 257 -7.26 -5.00 9.05
N SER A 258 -8.12 -5.31 8.07
CA SER A 258 -8.35 -4.57 6.82
C SER A 258 -7.40 -4.78 5.62
N PRO A 259 -7.96 -5.19 4.47
CA PRO A 259 -7.67 -4.54 3.18
C PRO A 259 -8.88 -4.49 2.18
N PHE A 260 -10.07 -3.93 2.41
CA PHE A 260 -10.43 -2.81 3.27
C PHE A 260 -11.86 -2.94 3.81
N THR A 261 -12.04 -3.81 4.82
CA THR A 261 -13.27 -3.92 5.62
C THR A 261 -13.16 -3.07 6.88
N THR A 262 -14.24 -2.40 7.26
CA THR A 262 -14.31 -1.53 8.45
C THR A 262 -15.10 -2.16 9.60
N ASN A 263 -15.55 -3.41 9.46
CA ASN A 263 -16.54 -4.01 10.34
C ASN A 263 -15.97 -5.25 11.01
N ASP A 264 -15.96 -5.33 12.34
CA ASP A 264 -15.30 -6.39 13.11
C ASP A 264 -16.09 -7.73 13.17
N ASP A 265 -17.33 -7.74 12.66
CA ASP A 265 -18.23 -8.89 12.73
C ASP A 265 -18.43 -9.56 11.36
N ASN A 266 -17.89 -10.78 11.20
CA ASN A 266 -18.01 -11.55 9.96
C ASN A 266 -19.46 -11.81 9.50
N TYR A 267 -20.42 -11.91 10.41
CA TYR A 267 -21.85 -12.11 10.06
C TYR A 267 -22.55 -10.82 9.58
N LYS A 268 -21.89 -9.67 9.69
CA LYS A 268 -22.37 -8.37 9.20
C LYS A 268 -21.71 -7.96 7.88
N ASN A 269 -20.78 -8.75 7.36
CA ASN A 269 -20.08 -8.46 6.11
C ASN A 269 -20.93 -8.91 4.90
N TYR A 270 -20.94 -8.09 3.85
CA TYR A 270 -21.57 -8.46 2.58
C TYR A 270 -20.72 -9.52 1.87
N GLY A 271 -21.35 -10.65 1.53
CA GLY A 271 -20.69 -11.74 0.81
C GLY A 271 -20.43 -11.44 -0.66
N GLY A 272 -19.51 -12.21 -1.26
CA GLY A 272 -19.08 -12.08 -2.64
C GLY A 272 -18.00 -11.02 -2.82
N ARG A 273 -17.28 -11.11 -3.94
CA ARG A 273 -16.17 -10.20 -4.28
C ARG A 273 -16.61 -9.14 -5.28
N GLN A 274 -16.05 -7.95 -5.16
CA GLN A 274 -16.37 -6.83 -6.03
C GLN A 274 -15.55 -6.87 -7.33
N ILE A 275 -16.23 -6.64 -8.44
CA ILE A 275 -15.62 -6.55 -9.78
C ILE A 275 -16.08 -5.26 -10.42
N PHE A 276 -15.13 -4.51 -10.98
CA PHE A 276 -15.36 -3.23 -11.62
C PHE A 276 -14.91 -3.32 -13.06
N ASP A 277 -15.84 -3.10 -14.00
CA ASP A 277 -15.52 -2.92 -15.41
C ASP A 277 -15.76 -1.46 -15.78
N PHE A 278 -14.72 -0.81 -16.27
CA PHE A 278 -14.73 0.59 -16.62
C PHE A 278 -14.11 0.82 -18.00
N ALA A 279 -14.61 1.84 -18.68
CA ALA A 279 -14.10 2.31 -19.95
C ALA A 279 -13.71 3.77 -19.79
N PHE A 280 -12.59 4.15 -20.39
CA PHE A 280 -12.15 5.53 -20.46
C PHE A 280 -12.05 5.91 -21.92
N SER A 281 -12.80 6.93 -22.32
CA SER A 281 -12.74 7.48 -23.66
C SER A 281 -12.05 8.84 -23.69
N TYR A 282 -11.45 9.14 -24.83
CA TYR A 282 -10.81 10.43 -25.10
C TYR A 282 -9.55 10.73 -24.27
N LEU A 283 -8.78 9.70 -23.93
CA LEU A 283 -7.47 9.84 -23.29
C LEU A 283 -6.44 10.39 -24.28
N ASN A 284 -5.58 11.32 -23.85
CA ASN A 284 -4.46 11.74 -24.70
C ASN A 284 -3.44 10.60 -24.81
N SER A 285 -2.65 10.60 -25.88
CA SER A 285 -1.58 9.62 -26.04
C SER A 285 -0.55 9.68 -24.91
N THR A 286 -0.27 10.87 -24.39
CA THR A 286 0.68 11.10 -23.29
C THR A 286 0.20 10.49 -21.98
N ASP A 287 -1.11 10.52 -21.71
CA ASP A 287 -1.65 9.98 -20.47
C ASP A 287 -1.73 8.43 -20.51
N LEU A 288 -1.59 7.84 -21.70
CA LEU A 288 -1.82 6.41 -21.92
C LEU A 288 -0.53 5.63 -22.20
N MET A 289 0.34 6.16 -23.05
CA MET A 289 1.49 5.44 -23.60
C MET A 289 2.78 6.20 -23.29
N PRO A 290 3.90 5.47 -23.14
CA PRO A 290 5.20 6.11 -23.06
C PRO A 290 5.51 6.94 -24.30
N ASP A 291 6.40 7.90 -24.13
CA ASP A 291 7.02 8.62 -25.24
C ASP A 291 7.81 7.68 -26.17
N GLU A 292 8.42 6.62 -25.62
CA GLU A 292 9.12 5.57 -26.33
C GLU A 292 8.97 4.16 -25.73
N TYR A 293 8.84 3.15 -26.57
CA TYR A 293 8.77 1.74 -26.15
C TYR A 293 10.15 1.04 -26.13
N SER A 294 11.22 1.78 -26.41
CA SER A 294 12.56 1.21 -26.60
C SER A 294 13.25 0.85 -25.28
N ARG A 295 12.87 1.57 -24.21
CA ARG A 295 13.30 1.39 -22.82
C ARG A 295 12.10 1.64 -21.91
N THR A 296 12.21 1.22 -20.66
CA THR A 296 11.27 1.65 -19.63
C THR A 296 11.52 3.11 -19.34
N ASP A 297 10.50 3.95 -19.45
CA ASP A 297 10.54 5.28 -18.87
C ASP A 297 10.11 5.21 -17.39
N LEU A 298 10.77 6.04 -16.58
CA LEU A 298 10.56 6.14 -15.15
C LEU A 298 10.20 7.57 -14.75
N ASP A 299 10.19 8.52 -15.69
CA ASP A 299 9.92 9.94 -15.45
C ASP A 299 8.63 10.48 -16.11
N ASP A 300 7.97 9.71 -16.99
CA ASP A 300 6.67 10.05 -17.57
C ASP A 300 5.51 9.63 -16.64
N ASP A 301 4.31 10.18 -16.88
CA ASP A 301 3.07 9.87 -16.15
C ASP A 301 2.06 9.21 -17.09
N ALA A 302 2.17 7.89 -17.29
CA ALA A 302 1.38 7.16 -18.28
C ALA A 302 0.82 5.84 -17.74
N VAL A 303 -0.46 5.56 -18.08
CA VAL A 303 -1.15 4.32 -17.68
C VAL A 303 -0.34 3.05 -17.99
N VAL A 304 0.30 2.97 -19.17
CA VAL A 304 1.06 1.78 -19.55
C VAL A 304 2.26 1.56 -18.62
N GLU A 305 2.92 2.63 -18.18
CA GLU A 305 4.15 2.55 -17.40
C GLU A 305 3.88 2.41 -15.91
N ASP A 306 3.04 3.27 -15.36
CA ASP A 306 2.88 3.44 -13.90
C ASP A 306 1.82 2.51 -13.33
N VAL A 307 0.91 2.04 -14.19
CA VAL A 307 -0.17 1.14 -13.77
C VAL A 307 0.04 -0.23 -14.39
N TRP A 308 -0.06 -0.36 -15.71
CA TRP A 308 -0.13 -1.66 -16.38
C TRP A 308 1.18 -2.47 -16.26
N ASN A 309 2.32 -1.83 -16.50
CA ASN A 309 3.63 -2.49 -16.41
C ASN A 309 4.05 -2.74 -14.95
N ARG A 310 3.76 -1.82 -14.03
CA ARG A 310 4.06 -2.02 -12.59
C ARG A 310 3.38 -3.26 -12.02
N VAL A 311 2.16 -3.57 -12.47
CA VAL A 311 1.46 -4.79 -12.04
C VAL A 311 1.63 -5.99 -12.98
N ASN A 312 2.56 -5.91 -13.94
CA ASN A 312 2.83 -6.92 -14.96
C ASN A 312 1.56 -7.44 -15.67
N GLY A 313 0.66 -6.52 -16.07
CA GLY A 313 -0.58 -6.83 -16.76
C GLY A 313 -1.61 -7.62 -15.94
N GLY A 314 -1.53 -7.53 -14.61
CA GLY A 314 -2.47 -8.15 -13.66
C GLY A 314 -1.90 -9.33 -12.89
N ALA A 315 -0.59 -9.62 -13.03
CA ALA A 315 0.07 -10.66 -12.25
C ALA A 315 0.25 -10.25 -10.77
N LEU A 316 0.51 -8.96 -10.51
CA LEU A 316 0.60 -8.41 -9.17
C LEU A 316 -0.72 -7.70 -8.80
N PRO A 317 -1.18 -7.78 -7.55
CA PRO A 317 -2.29 -6.96 -7.07
C PRO A 317 -1.84 -5.51 -6.83
N MET A 318 -2.80 -4.64 -6.58
CA MET A 318 -2.63 -3.21 -6.31
C MET A 318 -3.80 -2.71 -5.45
N ILE A 319 -3.66 -1.52 -4.88
CA ILE A 319 -4.78 -0.82 -4.26
C ILE A 319 -5.43 0.08 -5.32
N MET A 320 -6.75 0.04 -5.41
CA MET A 320 -7.54 0.93 -6.26
C MET A 320 -8.50 1.72 -5.37
N SER A 321 -8.52 3.04 -5.52
CA SER A 321 -9.59 3.89 -5.01
C SER A 321 -10.62 4.16 -6.11
N VAL A 322 -11.90 4.13 -5.76
CA VAL A 322 -12.99 4.47 -6.69
C VAL A 322 -13.11 5.97 -6.96
N ASP A 323 -12.46 6.80 -6.13
CA ASP A 323 -12.43 8.26 -6.21
C ASP A 323 -11.08 8.79 -5.68
N ASP A 324 -10.48 9.74 -6.37
CA ASP A 324 -9.19 10.35 -6.04
C ASP A 324 -9.30 11.33 -4.85
N SER A 325 -10.54 11.67 -4.49
CA SER A 325 -10.90 12.47 -3.32
C SER A 325 -11.27 11.64 -2.09
N SER A 326 -11.17 10.30 -2.16
CA SER A 326 -11.36 9.38 -1.04
C SER A 326 -10.21 9.48 -0.03
N VAL A 327 -10.30 10.44 0.90
CA VAL A 327 -9.27 10.73 1.91
C VAL A 327 -9.83 10.74 3.33
N GLY A 328 -8.97 10.44 4.31
CA GLY A 328 -9.26 10.53 5.75
C GLY A 328 -9.96 9.31 6.37
N ALA A 329 -10.34 9.43 7.65
CA ALA A 329 -10.85 8.37 8.53
C ALA A 329 -12.09 7.55 8.06
N GLY A 330 -12.68 7.87 6.91
CA GLY A 330 -13.84 7.16 6.34
C GLY A 330 -13.66 6.67 4.90
N SER A 331 -12.48 6.86 4.31
CA SER A 331 -12.16 6.51 2.92
C SER A 331 -11.84 5.03 2.73
N GLU A 332 -11.55 4.29 3.81
CA GLU A 332 -11.16 2.88 3.75
C GLU A 332 -12.17 2.03 2.94
N SER A 333 -13.46 2.31 3.12
CA SER A 333 -14.52 1.63 2.37
C SER A 333 -14.46 1.85 0.85
N GLU A 334 -13.82 2.91 0.36
CA GLU A 334 -13.70 3.30 -1.05
C GLU A 334 -12.42 2.75 -1.71
N HIS A 335 -11.57 2.09 -0.93
CA HIS A 335 -10.39 1.38 -1.42
C HIS A 335 -10.68 -0.11 -1.61
N ILE A 336 -10.01 -0.70 -2.59
CA ILE A 336 -10.10 -2.11 -2.96
C ILE A 336 -8.70 -2.64 -3.18
N PHE A 337 -8.37 -3.75 -2.52
CA PHE A 337 -7.19 -4.53 -2.86
C PHE A 337 -7.56 -5.55 -3.94
N GLY A 338 -7.00 -5.41 -5.14
CA GLY A 338 -7.44 -6.19 -6.28
C GLY A 338 -6.39 -6.28 -7.38
N ARG A 339 -6.74 -6.94 -8.49
CA ARG A 339 -5.88 -7.07 -9.67
C ARG A 339 -6.66 -6.88 -10.95
N PHE A 340 -5.95 -6.63 -12.04
CA PHE A 340 -6.57 -6.63 -13.36
C PHE A 340 -7.01 -8.05 -13.76
N ASN A 341 -8.30 -8.21 -14.06
CA ASN A 341 -8.84 -9.43 -14.64
C ASN A 341 -9.02 -9.25 -16.16
N MET A 342 -7.90 -9.16 -16.88
CA MET A 342 -7.86 -8.89 -18.32
C MET A 342 -6.97 -9.89 -19.05
N PRO A 343 -7.44 -11.13 -19.26
CA PRO A 343 -6.61 -12.22 -19.82
C PRO A 343 -6.12 -11.97 -21.25
N ASN A 344 -6.76 -11.06 -21.99
CA ASN A 344 -6.39 -10.72 -23.36
C ASN A 344 -5.49 -9.45 -23.45
N GLY A 345 -5.07 -8.89 -22.32
CA GLY A 345 -4.24 -7.69 -22.25
C GLY A 345 -5.02 -6.37 -22.37
N LEU A 346 -4.27 -5.26 -22.28
CA LEU A 346 -4.79 -3.90 -22.42
C LEU A 346 -5.02 -3.57 -23.90
N VAL A 347 -6.28 -3.35 -24.29
CA VAL A 347 -6.64 -2.97 -25.66
C VAL A 347 -6.85 -1.46 -25.75
N MET A 348 -6.00 -0.81 -26.54
CA MET A 348 -6.03 0.63 -26.81
C MET A 348 -6.62 0.89 -28.19
N ASN A 349 -7.74 1.61 -28.27
CA ASN A 349 -8.41 1.93 -29.53
C ASN A 349 -8.22 3.42 -29.86
N GLN A 350 -7.58 3.73 -30.99
CA GLN A 350 -7.45 5.11 -31.43
C GLN A 350 -8.78 5.61 -32.01
N VAL A 351 -9.31 6.68 -31.42
CA VAL A 351 -10.59 7.29 -31.87
C VAL A 351 -10.38 8.58 -32.65
N MET A 352 -9.25 9.25 -32.44
CA MET A 352 -8.77 10.41 -33.22
C MET A 352 -7.24 10.48 -33.13
N ASN A 353 -6.59 11.32 -33.95
CA ASN A 353 -5.16 11.57 -33.84
C ASN A 353 -4.77 11.91 -32.39
N LYS A 354 -3.83 11.14 -31.81
CA LYS A 354 -3.38 11.22 -30.41
C LYS A 354 -4.45 11.03 -29.33
N ILE A 355 -5.64 10.54 -29.67
CA ILE A 355 -6.74 10.34 -28.72
C ILE A 355 -7.19 8.87 -28.76
N TRP A 356 -7.29 8.27 -27.57
CA TRP A 356 -7.48 6.84 -27.38
C TRP A 356 -8.61 6.53 -26.41
N SER A 357 -9.13 5.31 -26.51
CA SER A 357 -10.06 4.72 -25.55
C SER A 357 -9.55 3.36 -25.09
N ILE A 358 -9.70 3.09 -23.79
CA ILE A 358 -9.34 1.82 -23.16
C ILE A 358 -10.51 1.25 -22.35
N LYS A 359 -10.42 -0.04 -22.07
CA LYS A 359 -11.28 -0.71 -21.10
C LYS A 359 -10.41 -1.41 -20.08
N MET A 360 -10.84 -1.39 -18.84
CA MET A 360 -10.14 -2.01 -17.73
C MET A 360 -11.14 -2.75 -16.84
N LYS A 361 -10.66 -3.85 -16.26
CA LYS A 361 -11.42 -4.67 -15.33
C LYS A 361 -10.60 -4.99 -14.10
N VAL A 362 -11.06 -4.58 -12.93
CA VAL A 362 -10.42 -4.85 -11.64
C VAL A 362 -11.30 -5.77 -10.81
N GLU A 363 -10.68 -6.76 -10.19
CA GLU A 363 -11.30 -7.78 -9.36
C GLU A 363 -10.66 -7.81 -7.98
N GLU A 364 -11.50 -7.78 -6.94
CA GLU A 364 -11.10 -7.92 -5.54
C GLU A 364 -10.56 -9.34 -5.26
N GLU A 365 -9.44 -9.41 -4.54
CA GLU A 365 -8.76 -10.68 -4.25
C GLU A 365 -9.43 -11.49 -3.11
N PHE A 366 -10.07 -10.82 -2.16
CA PHE A 366 -10.57 -11.40 -0.90
C PHE A 366 -12.09 -11.35 -0.77
#